data_AF-A0A844CR80-F1
#
_entry.id   AF-A0A844CR80-F1
#
_cell.length_a   1.000
_cell.length_b   1.000
_cell.length_c   1.000
_cell.angle_alpha   90.00
_cell.angle_beta   90.00
_cell.angle_gamma   90.00
#
_symmetry.space_group_name_H-M   'P 1'
#
loop_
_entity.id
_entity.type
_entity.pdbx_description
1 polymer ?
#
loop_
_entity_poly.entity_id
_entity_poly.type
_entity_poly.pdbx_seq_one_letter_code
_entity_poly.pdbx_strand_id
1 'polypeptide(L)' 'MPFYKVWYKDQEEPLEFSTAGRYSEEQIVEHLFAHERIAAAAPGSTLKERIAGSGLAPVRYTEDESEISTIA' A
#
# COMPACT_ATOMS: atom_id res chain seq x y z
N MET A 1 18.04 -4.81 -0.28
CA MET A 1 17.01 -3.75 -0.27
C MET A 1 15.72 -4.47 -0.61
N PRO A 2 14.74 -4.52 0.31
CA PRO A 2 13.50 -5.22 0.03
C PRO A 2 12.74 -4.55 -1.11
N PHE A 3 12.13 -5.38 -1.94
CA PHE A 3 11.32 -4.97 -3.08
C PHE A 3 9.84 -5.21 -2.76
N TYR A 4 9.02 -4.18 -2.96
CA TYR A 4 7.58 -4.27 -2.74
C TYR A 4 6.83 -4.19 -4.06
N LYS A 5 5.88 -5.09 -4.25
CA LYS A 5 4.84 -4.99 -5.28
C LYS A 5 3.53 -4.75 -4.57
N VAL A 6 2.78 -3.73 -4.98
CA VAL A 6 1.50 -3.35 -4.36
C VAL A 6 0.41 -3.27 -5.41
N TRP A 7 -0.58 -4.16 -5.31
CA TRP A 7 -1.79 -4.12 -6.13
C TRP A 7 -2.88 -3.39 -5.37
N TYR A 8 -3.53 -2.44 -6.02
CA TYR A 8 -4.64 -1.68 -5.44
C TYR A 8 -5.74 -1.51 -6.48
N LYS A 9 -6.98 -1.22 -6.04
CA LYS A 9 -8.13 -0.97 -6.94
C LYS A 9 -8.38 -2.13 -7.93
N ASP A 10 -8.03 -3.36 -7.54
CA ASP A 10 -8.07 -4.56 -8.40
C ASP A 10 -7.39 -4.38 -9.78
N GLN A 11 -6.37 -3.53 -9.85
CA GLN A 11 -5.58 -3.37 -11.06
C GLN A 11 -4.62 -4.56 -11.27
N GLU A 12 -4.32 -4.88 -12.52
CA GLU A 12 -3.41 -5.98 -12.89
C GLU A 12 -1.94 -5.62 -12.61
N GLU A 13 -1.55 -4.37 -12.82
CA GLU A 13 -0.17 -3.90 -12.69
C GLU A 13 0.13 -3.43 -11.25
N PRO A 14 1.12 -4.04 -10.56
CA PRO A 14 1.50 -3.57 -9.24
C PRO A 14 2.26 -2.23 -9.31
N LEU A 15 2.12 -1.43 -8.27
CA LEU A 15 3.11 -0.40 -7.96
C LEU A 15 4.34 -1.07 -7.36
N GLU A 16 5.46 -0.91 -8.05
CA GLU A 16 6.74 -1.52 -7.69
C GLU A 16 7.69 -0.47 -7.10
N PHE A 17 8.24 -0.74 -5.92
CA PHE A 17 9.23 0.13 -5.30
C PHE A 17 10.20 -0.63 -4.41
N SER A 18 11.44 -0.14 -4.35
CA SER A 18 12.48 -0.65 -3.46
C SER A 18 12.69 0.30 -2.30
N THR A 19 12.88 -0.25 -1.11
CA THR A 19 13.12 0.55 0.10
C THR A 19 14.46 0.20 0.74
N ALA A 20 14.98 1.11 1.58
CA ALA A 20 16.24 0.89 2.29
C ALA A 20 16.12 -0.15 3.43
N GLY A 21 14.91 -0.51 3.84
CA GLY A 21 14.61 -1.48 4.90
C GLY A 21 13.14 -1.92 4.87
N ARG A 22 12.76 -2.87 5.72
CA ARG A 22 11.38 -3.37 5.76
C ARG A 22 10.39 -2.26 6.11
N TYR A 23 9.33 -2.17 5.32
CA TYR A 23 8.22 -1.25 5.55
C TYR A 23 7.09 -1.97 6.27
N SER A 24 6.48 -1.28 7.23
CA SER A 24 5.19 -1.71 7.80
C SER A 24 4.07 -1.44 6.81
N GLU A 25 2.92 -2.10 6.99
CA GLU A 25 1.72 -1.88 6.17
C GLU A 25 1.32 -0.40 6.09
N GLU A 26 1.48 0.34 7.20
CA GLU A 26 1.26 1.79 7.24
C GLU A 26 2.15 2.54 6.25
N GLN A 27 3.45 2.21 6.22
CA GLN A 27 4.42 2.87 5.35
C GLN A 27 4.21 2.51 3.88
N ILE A 28 3.79 1.26 3.60
CA ILE A 28 3.41 0.82 2.24
C ILE A 28 2.24 1.66 1.73
N VAL A 29 1.20 1.84 2.55
CA VAL A 29 0.02 2.63 2.18
C VAL A 29 0.33 4.12 2.07
N GLU A 30 1.18 4.66 2.94
CA GLU A 30 1.64 6.05 2.80
C GLU A 30 2.42 6.28 1.51
N HIS A 31 3.27 5.32 1.11
CA HIS A 31 3.97 5.38 -0.18
C HIS A 31 2.99 5.34 -1.36
N LEU A 32 1.98 4.47 -1.28
CA LEU A 32 0.90 4.39 -2.27
C LEU A 32 0.11 5.70 -2.36
N PHE A 33 -0.26 6.30 -1.23
CA PHE A 33 -0.99 7.57 -1.22
C PHE A 33 -0.15 8.71 -1.78
N ALA A 34 1.15 8.74 -1.46
CA ALA A 34 2.08 9.72 -2.03
C ALA A 34 2.21 9.56 -3.55
N HIS A 35 2.25 8.32 -4.05
CA HIS A 35 2.28 8.00 -5.48
C HIS A 35 1.02 8.50 -6.20
N GLU A 36 -0.15 8.16 -5.66
CA GLU A 36 -1.46 8.56 -6.22
C GLU A 36 -1.83 10.02 -5.92
N ARG A 37 -0.96 10.77 -5.22
CA ARG A 37 -1.19 12.15 -4.75
C ARG A 37 -2.48 12.31 -3.94
N ILE A 38 -2.82 11.29 -3.17
CA ILE A 38 -3.98 11.30 -2.28
C ILE A 38 -3.60 12.03 -1.00
N ALA A 39 -4.43 12.98 -0.59
CA ALA A 39 -4.24 13.69 0.67
C ALA A 39 -4.21 12.69 1.83
N ALA A 40 -3.29 12.90 2.78
CA ALA A 40 -3.20 12.08 3.97
C ALA A 40 -4.58 12.02 4.65
N ALA A 41 -5.15 10.82 4.75
CA ALA A 41 -6.44 10.63 5.38
C ALA A 41 -6.41 11.09 6.85
N ALA A 42 -7.58 11.49 7.36
CA ALA A 42 -7.70 12.16 8.66
C ALA A 42 -7.01 11.37 9.80
N PRO A 43 -6.26 12.06 10.68
CA PRO A 43 -5.58 11.43 11.80
C PRO A 43 -6.59 10.71 12.69
N GLY A 44 -6.31 9.44 13.03
CA GLY A 44 -7.18 8.60 13.86
C GLY A 44 -8.02 7.57 13.09
N SER A 45 -8.00 7.59 11.75
CA SER A 45 -8.66 6.56 10.93
C SER A 45 -7.79 5.31 10.81
N THR A 46 -8.37 4.11 10.90
CA THR A 46 -7.62 2.86 10.68
C THR A 46 -7.12 2.75 9.25
N LEU A 47 -6.03 1.98 9.03
CA LEU A 47 -5.47 1.71 7.70
C LEU A 47 -6.53 1.31 6.67
N LYS A 48 -7.43 0.40 7.06
CA LYS A 48 -8.58 -0.04 6.26
C LYS A 48 -9.49 1.13 5.87
N GLU A 49 -9.87 1.97 6.81
CA GLU A 49 -10.73 3.13 6.55
C GLU A 49 -10.05 4.14 5.62
N ARG A 50 -8.74 4.36 5.78
CA ARG A 50 -7.96 5.23 4.90
C ARG A 50 -7.94 4.70 3.47
N ILE A 51 -7.72 3.40 3.29
CA ILE A 51 -7.69 2.74 1.97
C ILE A 51 -9.09 2.71 1.33
N ALA A 52 -10.14 2.44 2.14
CA ALA A 52 -11.51 2.47 1.66
C ALA A 52 -11.96 3.89 1.26
N GLY A 53 -11.63 4.91 2.07
CA GLY A 53 -11.98 6.31 1.80
C GLY A 53 -11.21 6.94 0.64
N SER A 54 -10.06 6.38 0.27
CA SER A 54 -9.28 6.82 -0.90
C SER A 54 -9.71 6.14 -2.21
N GLY A 55 -10.57 5.11 -2.14
CA GLY A 55 -10.99 4.35 -3.33
C GLY A 55 -9.91 3.42 -3.89
N LEU A 56 -8.88 3.11 -3.10
CA LEU A 56 -7.78 2.21 -3.48
C LEU A 56 -7.99 0.77 -3.00
N ALA A 57 -9.03 0.52 -2.19
CA ALA A 57 -9.37 -0.82 -1.75
C ALA A 57 -9.75 -1.74 -2.94
N PRO A 58 -9.40 -3.04 -2.90
CA PRO A 58 -8.55 -3.71 -1.92
C PRO A 58 -7.05 -3.47 -2.21
N VAL A 59 -6.22 -3.37 -1.16
CA VAL A 59 -4.76 -3.24 -1.29
C VAL A 59 -4.09 -4.56 -0.90
N ARG A 60 -3.26 -5.08 -1.80
CA ARG A 60 -2.49 -6.32 -1.65
C ARG A 60 -1.02 -6.00 -1.88
N TYR A 61 -0.10 -6.63 -1.15
CA TYR A 61 1.34 -6.42 -1.34
C TYR A 61 2.14 -7.70 -1.18
N THR A 62 3.33 -7.73 -1.79
CA THR A 62 4.35 -8.77 -1.58
C THR A 62 5.70 -8.12 -1.26
N GLU A 63 6.44 -8.67 -0.30
CA GLU A 63 7.83 -8.31 0.00
C GLU A 63 8.78 -9.34 -0.63
N ASP A 64 9.70 -8.93 -1.50
CA ASP A 64 10.80 -9.79 -2.02
C ASP A 64 10.30 -11.11 -2.63
N GLU A 65 9.19 -11.05 -3.39
CA GLU A 65 8.51 -12.23 -3.97
C GLU A 65 7.96 -13.23 -2.93
N SER A 66 7.79 -12.81 -1.68
CA SER A 66 7.07 -13.57 -0.66
C SER A 66 5.58 -13.67 -0.94
N GLU A 67 4.85 -14.36 -0.06
CA GLU A 67 3.40 -14.51 -0.14
C GLU A 67 2.67 -13.15 -0.25
N ILE A 68 1.56 -13.15 -0.99
CA ILE A 68 0.70 -11.97 -1.13
C ILE A 68 -0.03 -11.74 0.19
N SER A 69 0.30 -10.63 0.84
CA SER A 69 -0.42 -10.10 2.00
C SER A 69 -1.53 -9.14 1.54
N THR A 70 -2.69 -9.20 2.18
CA THR A 70 -3.79 -8.25 1.93
C THR A 70 -3.95 -7.34 3.13
N ILE A 71 -3.94 -6.03 2.91
CA ILE A 71 -4.21 -5.04 3.95
C ILE A 71 -5.73 -4.96 4.10
N ALA A 72 -6.26 -5.50 5.19
CA ALA A 72 -7.69 -5.71 5.42
C ALA A 72 -8.29 -4.83 6.52
#